data_AF-A0A2M8QZC7-F1
#
_entry.id   AF-A0A2M8QZC7-F1
#
_cell.length_a   1.000
_cell.length_b   1.000
_cell.length_c   1.000
_cell.angle_alpha   90.00
_cell.angle_beta   90.00
_cell.angle_gamma   90.00
#
_symmetry.space_group_name_H-M   'P 1'
#
loop_
_entity.id
_entity.type
_entity.pdbx_description
1 polymer ?
#
loop_
_entity_poly.entity_id
_entity_poly.type
_entity_poly.pdbx_seq_one_letter_code
_entity_poly.pdbx_strand_id
1 'polypeptide(L)'
;MPDWTPVPLVYESYGVGAETFVASASVFDARSLGKTTAMAEGPRQEHFLRQLENIAWHLGTWEVPVFLDFNGDRRRMDKGCIGHAVAAGAIEAPINGPDGYVVSVTLLKEQIAPRTEEGNTLTKFKQDYRAYILSRYEQFDLTFQPGGDRAYYFKAVDFPTYMRLVHRFTNSTVSLVYEGRWKEIASAALADIPSSMWLEHHDRTVALVTKTDAIDITAPVEKQKRSIDAAMEAAQRLLPFAKLVQRAQSNLE
;
A
#
# COMPACT_ATOMS: atom_id res chain seq x y z
N MET A 1 4.59 -18.25 20.78
CA MET A 1 5.09 -17.13 19.95
C MET A 1 3.88 -16.49 19.30
N PRO A 2 3.85 -15.17 19.06
CA PRO A 2 2.71 -14.55 18.41
C PRO A 2 2.57 -15.02 16.97
N ASP A 3 1.32 -15.16 16.52
CA ASP A 3 1.00 -15.44 15.13
C ASP A 3 1.17 -14.16 14.30
N TRP A 4 1.91 -14.28 13.18
CA TRP A 4 2.21 -13.16 12.30
C TRP A 4 1.26 -13.18 11.11
N THR A 5 0.53 -12.08 10.88
CA THR A 5 -0.36 -11.96 9.72
C THR A 5 0.40 -11.39 8.52
N PRO A 6 0.47 -12.11 7.39
CA PRO A 6 1.04 -11.57 6.15
C PRO A 6 0.22 -10.40 5.65
N VAL A 7 0.89 -9.29 5.37
CA VAL A 7 0.27 -8.13 4.71
C VAL A 7 1.06 -7.84 3.44
N PRO A 8 0.41 -7.75 2.26
CA PRO A 8 1.09 -7.47 0.99
C PRO A 8 1.44 -5.97 0.86
N LEU A 9 2.08 -5.42 1.89
CA LEU A 9 2.53 -4.04 2.01
C LEU A 9 4.03 -4.02 2.31
N VAL A 10 4.72 -2.99 1.81
CA VAL A 10 6.07 -2.66 2.28
C VAL A 10 5.90 -1.79 3.53
N TYR A 11 6.61 -2.12 4.61
CA TYR A 11 6.61 -1.27 5.79
C TYR A 11 7.18 0.11 5.46
N GLU A 12 6.38 1.15 5.64
CA GLU A 12 6.83 2.53 5.57
C GLU A 12 7.48 2.90 6.90
N SER A 13 8.80 3.07 6.95
CA SER A 13 9.46 3.54 8.17
C SER A 13 9.05 4.97 8.49
N TYR A 14 8.85 5.27 9.77
CA TYR A 14 8.68 6.64 10.22
C TYR A 14 9.97 7.45 10.04
N GLY A 15 11.13 6.83 10.27
CA GLY A 15 12.44 7.39 9.91
C GLY A 15 13.00 8.45 10.86
N VAL A 16 12.24 8.86 11.89
CA VAL A 16 12.69 9.82 12.92
C VAL A 16 12.36 9.31 14.32
N GLY A 17 13.37 9.01 15.13
CA GLY A 17 13.14 8.53 16.50
C GLY A 17 12.56 7.11 16.55
N ALA A 18 11.60 6.87 17.44
CA ALA A 18 11.01 5.54 17.62
C ALA A 18 9.96 5.23 16.54
N GLU A 19 10.08 4.06 15.91
CA GLU A 19 9.14 3.56 14.90
C GLU A 19 7.73 3.33 15.45
N THR A 20 6.72 3.35 14.56
CA THR A 20 5.31 3.10 14.88
C THR A 20 4.96 1.61 14.83
N PHE A 21 5.72 0.82 14.06
CA PHE A 21 5.75 -0.63 14.13
C PHE A 21 7.19 -1.09 14.37
N VAL A 22 7.40 -1.79 15.48
CA VAL A 22 8.73 -2.16 15.99
C VAL A 22 9.08 -3.59 15.59
N ALA A 23 10.35 -3.84 15.26
CA ALA A 23 10.87 -5.19 15.03
C ALA A 23 11.02 -5.93 16.37
N SER A 24 9.92 -6.48 16.88
CA SER A 24 9.89 -7.21 18.16
C SER A 24 8.83 -8.30 18.16
N ALA A 25 9.21 -9.47 18.68
CA ALA A 25 8.30 -10.58 18.97
C ALA A 25 7.68 -10.53 20.39
N SER A 26 8.01 -9.50 21.18
CA SER A 26 7.49 -9.34 22.54
C SER A 26 5.98 -9.13 22.53
N VAL A 27 5.26 -9.88 23.36
CA VAL A 27 3.81 -9.67 23.58
C VAL A 27 3.55 -8.64 24.68
N PHE A 28 2.33 -8.11 24.74
CA PHE A 28 1.88 -7.19 25.78
C PHE A 28 0.40 -7.40 26.06
N ASP A 29 -0.01 -7.27 27.33
CA ASP A 29 -1.41 -7.34 27.73
C ASP A 29 -2.09 -5.96 27.59
N ALA A 30 -3.41 -5.96 27.42
CA ALA A 30 -4.23 -4.78 27.24
C ALA A 30 -4.14 -3.81 28.44
N ARG A 31 -4.00 -4.32 29.66
CA ARG A 31 -3.91 -3.48 30.88
C ARG A 31 -2.58 -2.76 30.96
N SER A 32 -1.56 -3.28 30.28
CA SER A 32 -0.23 -2.69 30.25
C SER A 32 -0.14 -1.48 29.33
N LEU A 33 -1.13 -1.23 28.44
CA LEU A 33 -1.16 -0.06 27.56
C LEU A 33 -1.08 1.22 28.40
N GLY A 34 0.15 1.74 28.53
CA GLY A 34 0.45 2.90 29.35
C GLY A 34 0.10 4.21 28.64
N LYS A 35 -0.13 5.25 29.45
CA LYS A 35 -0.59 6.60 29.08
C LYS A 35 -1.96 6.61 28.40
N THR A 36 -3.01 6.72 29.22
CA THR A 36 -4.36 7.18 28.83
C THR A 36 -4.43 8.70 28.66
N THR A 37 -3.32 9.41 28.85
CA THR A 37 -3.21 10.83 28.56
C THR A 37 -3.11 11.01 27.06
N ALA A 38 -4.05 11.75 26.47
CA ALA A 38 -3.96 12.18 25.08
C ALA A 38 -2.62 12.91 24.89
N MET A 39 -1.70 12.28 24.19
CA MET A 39 -0.51 12.98 23.71
C MET A 39 -0.91 13.57 22.36
N ALA A 40 -0.59 14.86 22.21
CA ALA A 40 -1.03 15.72 21.13
C ALA A 40 -0.79 15.13 19.74
N GLU A 41 -1.73 15.44 18.84
CA GLU A 41 -1.61 15.46 17.39
C GLU A 41 -0.14 15.67 16.97
N GLY A 42 0.54 14.59 16.63
CA GLY A 42 1.96 14.58 16.36
C GLY A 42 2.24 13.71 15.13
N PRO A 43 3.24 14.07 14.29
CA PRO A 43 3.48 13.37 13.02
C PRO A 43 3.68 11.86 13.16
N ARG A 44 4.20 11.39 14.30
CA ARG A 44 4.34 9.97 14.62
C ARG A 44 2.99 9.26 14.79
N GLN A 45 2.05 9.88 15.49
CA GLN A 45 0.73 9.28 15.73
C GLN A 45 -0.11 9.29 14.45
N GLU A 46 -0.05 10.38 13.67
CA GLU A 46 -0.66 10.45 12.34
C GLU A 46 -0.11 9.36 11.40
N HIS A 47 1.21 9.16 11.40
CA HIS A 47 1.84 8.11 10.63
C HIS A 47 1.38 6.71 11.05
N PHE A 48 1.25 6.45 12.36
CA PHE A 48 0.71 5.20 12.88
C PHE A 48 -0.74 4.95 12.42
N LEU A 49 -1.63 5.93 12.58
CA LEU A 49 -3.04 5.82 12.18
C LEU A 49 -3.17 5.61 10.67
N ARG A 50 -2.38 6.32 9.85
CA ARG A 50 -2.34 6.12 8.40
C ARG A 50 -1.93 4.70 8.03
N GLN A 51 -0.93 4.15 8.70
CA GLN A 51 -0.53 2.76 8.47
C GLN A 51 -1.64 1.80 8.87
N LEU A 52 -2.28 1.98 10.03
CA LEU A 52 -3.41 1.16 10.46
C LEU A 52 -4.54 1.14 9.42
N GLU A 53 -4.93 2.30 8.92
CA GLU A 53 -5.94 2.42 7.86
C GLU A 53 -5.52 1.67 6.58
N ASN A 54 -4.27 1.83 6.16
CA ASN A 54 -3.74 1.15 4.97
C ASN A 54 -3.76 -0.37 5.15
N ILE A 55 -3.41 -0.88 6.33
CA ILE A 55 -3.40 -2.31 6.65
C ILE A 55 -4.83 -2.85 6.72
N ALA A 56 -5.71 -2.19 7.48
CA ALA A 56 -7.14 -2.52 7.57
C ALA A 56 -7.78 -2.65 6.19
N TRP A 57 -7.45 -1.68 5.33
CA TRP A 57 -7.91 -1.66 3.95
C TRP A 57 -7.36 -2.85 3.13
N HIS A 58 -6.07 -3.20 3.25
CA HIS A 58 -5.49 -4.36 2.56
C HIS A 58 -6.05 -5.71 3.05
N LEU A 59 -6.39 -5.80 4.33
CA LEU A 59 -6.94 -7.02 4.93
C LEU A 59 -8.46 -7.13 4.78
N GLY A 60 -9.14 -6.07 4.34
CA GLY A 60 -10.59 -6.02 4.20
C GLY A 60 -11.34 -6.07 5.55
N THR A 61 -10.69 -5.63 6.63
CA THR A 61 -11.23 -5.69 8.00
C THR A 61 -10.86 -4.45 8.79
N TRP A 62 -11.75 -4.02 9.69
CA TRP A 62 -11.47 -2.95 10.66
C TRP A 62 -10.72 -3.46 11.90
N GLU A 63 -10.66 -4.78 12.07
CA GLU A 63 -9.87 -5.46 13.09
C GLU A 63 -8.48 -5.78 12.52
N VAL A 64 -7.50 -4.97 12.90
CA VAL A 64 -6.12 -5.06 12.39
C VAL A 64 -5.26 -5.90 13.32
N PRO A 65 -4.61 -6.98 12.84
CA PRO A 65 -3.70 -7.78 13.65
C PRO A 65 -2.49 -6.97 14.12
N VAL A 66 -2.09 -7.14 15.37
CA VAL A 66 -0.98 -6.39 16.00
C VAL A 66 0.39 -6.82 15.49
N PHE A 67 0.52 -8.09 15.10
CA PHE A 67 1.76 -8.70 14.63
C PHE A 67 1.67 -8.93 13.12
N LEU A 68 2.43 -8.15 12.36
CA LEU A 68 2.34 -8.10 10.91
C LEU A 68 3.65 -8.54 10.26
N ASP A 69 3.53 -9.31 9.20
CA ASP A 69 4.62 -9.70 8.33
C ASP A 69 4.54 -8.90 7.03
N PHE A 70 5.31 -7.81 6.95
CA PHE A 70 5.42 -6.94 5.78
C PHE A 70 6.41 -7.54 4.78
N ASN A 71 5.98 -8.60 4.10
CA ASN A 71 6.78 -9.30 3.09
C ASN A 71 8.17 -9.77 3.61
N GLY A 72 8.18 -10.46 4.75
CA GLY A 72 9.37 -10.94 5.45
C GLY A 72 9.88 -10.00 6.53
N ASP A 73 9.40 -8.74 6.57
CA ASP A 73 9.71 -7.80 7.65
C ASP A 73 8.65 -7.88 8.76
N ARG A 74 8.96 -8.66 9.80
CA ARG A 74 8.08 -8.88 10.95
C ARG A 74 8.09 -7.70 11.91
N ARG A 75 6.96 -7.00 12.00
CA ARG A 75 6.79 -5.83 12.86
C ARG A 75 5.53 -5.93 13.73
N ARG A 76 5.67 -5.54 14.98
CA ARG A 76 4.57 -5.42 15.94
C ARG A 76 4.21 -3.95 16.11
N MET A 77 2.93 -3.62 16.17
CA MET A 77 2.49 -2.25 16.52
C MET A 77 3.16 -1.74 17.79
N ASP A 78 3.62 -0.50 17.78
CA ASP A 78 4.17 0.11 18.99
C ASP A 78 3.09 0.27 20.06
N LYS A 79 3.45 -0.10 21.29
CA LYS A 79 2.55 -0.11 22.43
C LYS A 79 2.09 1.32 22.79
N GLY A 80 2.98 2.30 22.66
CA GLY A 80 2.67 3.70 22.91
C GLY A 80 1.71 4.28 21.86
N CYS A 81 1.93 3.94 20.59
CA CYS A 81 1.03 4.32 19.49
C CYS A 81 -0.40 3.77 19.67
N ILE A 82 -0.55 2.52 20.11
CA ILE A 82 -1.86 1.95 20.46
C ILE A 82 -2.50 2.73 21.60
N GLY A 83 -1.77 2.97 22.70
CA GLY A 83 -2.31 3.71 23.85
C GLY A 83 -2.82 5.10 23.48
N HIS A 84 -2.08 5.82 22.63
CA HIS A 84 -2.50 7.12 22.11
C HIS A 84 -3.71 7.04 21.15
N ALA A 85 -3.78 6.01 20.31
CA ALA A 85 -4.93 5.83 19.41
C ALA A 85 -6.23 5.53 20.19
N VAL A 86 -6.14 4.75 21.27
CA VAL A 86 -7.26 4.52 22.19
C VAL A 86 -7.67 5.84 22.85
N ALA A 87 -6.72 6.59 23.40
CA ALA A 87 -6.99 7.87 24.07
C ALA A 87 -7.59 8.93 23.12
N ALA A 88 -7.22 8.89 21.84
CA ALA A 88 -7.78 9.76 20.80
C ALA A 88 -9.18 9.33 20.34
N GLY A 89 -9.63 8.10 20.68
CA GLY A 89 -10.88 7.55 20.15
C GLY A 89 -10.78 7.14 18.68
N ALA A 90 -9.57 6.86 18.18
CA ALA A 90 -9.35 6.37 16.83
C ALA A 90 -9.48 4.83 16.72
N ILE A 91 -9.26 4.13 17.84
CA ILE A 91 -9.46 2.68 17.95
C ILE A 91 -10.21 2.33 19.24
N GLU A 92 -10.88 1.20 19.26
CA GLU A 92 -11.44 0.62 20.47
C GLU A 92 -10.33 0.25 21.46
N ALA A 93 -10.65 0.27 22.76
CA ALA A 93 -9.75 -0.27 23.77
C ALA A 93 -9.57 -1.77 23.51
N PRO A 94 -8.34 -2.24 23.17
CA PRO A 94 -8.16 -3.62 22.78
C PRO A 94 -8.32 -4.56 23.97
N ILE A 95 -8.75 -5.78 23.68
CA ILE A 95 -8.88 -6.88 24.64
C ILE A 95 -7.79 -7.91 24.41
N ASN A 96 -7.43 -8.65 25.46
CA ASN A 96 -6.53 -9.79 25.31
C ASN A 96 -7.22 -10.90 24.52
N GLY A 97 -6.49 -11.53 23.59
CA GLY A 97 -6.90 -12.78 22.96
C GLY A 97 -6.76 -13.99 23.90
N PRO A 98 -6.98 -15.22 23.38
CA PRO A 98 -6.97 -16.45 24.17
C PRO A 98 -5.69 -16.69 24.99
N ASP A 99 -4.54 -16.25 24.45
CA ASP A 99 -3.22 -16.44 25.06
C ASP A 99 -2.84 -15.33 26.05
N GLY A 100 -3.77 -14.42 26.39
CA GLY A 100 -3.56 -13.39 27.42
C GLY A 100 -2.79 -12.15 26.97
N TYR A 101 -2.61 -11.93 25.67
CA TYR A 101 -2.02 -10.71 25.10
C TYR A 101 -2.88 -10.13 23.97
N VAL A 102 -2.64 -8.87 23.61
CA VAL A 102 -3.37 -8.18 22.54
C VAL A 102 -2.98 -8.73 21.17
N VAL A 103 -3.95 -9.27 20.43
CA VAL A 103 -3.74 -9.88 19.10
C VAL A 103 -4.20 -8.99 17.94
N SER A 104 -5.16 -8.11 18.18
CA SER A 104 -5.72 -7.18 17.20
C SER A 104 -6.14 -5.85 17.84
N VAL A 105 -6.34 -4.84 17.00
CA VAL A 105 -6.94 -3.54 17.37
C VAL A 105 -8.08 -3.22 16.39
N THR A 106 -9.17 -2.62 16.87
CA THR A 106 -10.34 -2.29 16.04
C THR A 106 -10.38 -0.79 15.78
N LEU A 107 -10.35 -0.38 14.51
CA LEU A 107 -10.50 1.01 14.09
C LEU A 107 -11.95 1.52 14.29
N LEU A 108 -12.08 2.74 14.82
CA LEU A 108 -13.37 3.42 14.97
C LEU A 108 -13.67 4.28 13.73
N LYS A 109 -14.92 4.20 13.25
CA LYS A 109 -15.35 4.70 11.93
C LYS A 109 -15.39 6.25 11.79
N GLU A 110 -15.23 6.99 12.90
CA GLU A 110 -15.62 8.42 12.97
C GLU A 110 -14.47 9.45 13.03
N GLN A 111 -13.19 9.07 13.03
CA GLN A 111 -12.09 10.03 13.07
C GLN A 111 -11.17 9.99 11.85
N ILE A 112 -11.67 10.47 10.73
CA ILE A 112 -10.83 11.01 9.65
C ILE A 112 -10.85 12.53 9.83
N ALA A 113 -9.92 13.09 10.60
CA ALA A 113 -9.78 14.54 10.71
C ALA A 113 -9.59 15.17 9.31
N PRO A 114 -10.14 16.37 9.05
CA PRO A 114 -10.00 17.03 7.76
C PRO A 114 -8.53 17.35 7.50
N ARG A 115 -7.97 16.67 6.49
CA ARG A 115 -6.59 16.84 6.03
C ARG A 115 -6.35 18.26 5.52
N THR A 116 -5.10 18.72 5.59
CA THR A 116 -4.63 19.96 4.93
C THR A 116 -5.09 20.02 3.46
N GLU A 117 -5.28 21.22 2.90
CA GLU A 117 -5.83 21.42 1.54
C GLU A 117 -5.09 20.62 0.43
N GLU A 118 -3.77 20.46 0.53
CA GLU A 118 -3.00 19.62 -0.41
C GLU A 118 -3.31 18.12 -0.27
N GLY A 119 -3.45 17.63 0.98
CA GLY A 119 -3.86 16.27 1.27
C GLY A 119 -5.29 15.99 0.80
N ASN A 120 -6.17 16.98 0.90
CA ASN A 120 -7.54 16.92 0.36
C ASN A 120 -7.54 16.85 -1.17
N THR A 121 -6.76 17.72 -1.84
CA THR A 121 -6.68 17.79 -3.31
C THR A 121 -6.22 16.46 -3.93
N LEU A 122 -5.11 15.88 -3.45
CA LEU A 122 -4.61 14.60 -3.96
C LEU A 122 -5.56 13.44 -3.63
N THR A 123 -6.15 13.42 -2.42
CA THR A 123 -7.12 12.39 -2.04
C THR A 123 -8.33 12.42 -2.96
N LYS A 124 -8.89 13.61 -3.19
CA LYS A 124 -10.01 13.82 -4.11
C LYS A 124 -9.65 13.40 -5.53
N PHE A 125 -8.49 13.84 -6.05
CA PHE A 125 -8.02 13.44 -7.36
C PHE A 125 -7.95 11.92 -7.50
N LYS A 126 -7.38 11.22 -6.52
CA LYS A 126 -7.29 9.74 -6.53
C LYS A 126 -8.66 9.07 -6.46
N GLN A 127 -9.62 9.62 -5.70
CA GLN A 127 -11.01 9.12 -5.67
C GLN A 127 -11.66 9.22 -7.04
N ASP A 128 -11.57 10.40 -7.66
CA ASP A 128 -12.17 10.67 -8.96
C ASP A 128 -11.48 9.83 -10.05
N TYR A 129 -10.14 9.68 -9.97
CA TYR A 129 -9.32 8.85 -10.86
C TYR A 129 -9.71 7.38 -10.78
N ARG A 130 -9.90 6.87 -9.55
CA ARG A 130 -10.37 5.50 -9.30
C ARG A 130 -11.75 5.27 -9.89
N ALA A 131 -12.71 6.16 -9.59
CA ALA A 131 -14.07 6.06 -10.07
C ALA A 131 -14.11 6.04 -11.61
N TYR A 132 -13.33 6.91 -12.24
CA TYR A 132 -13.18 6.95 -13.68
C TYR A 132 -12.68 5.63 -14.26
N ILE A 133 -11.58 5.07 -13.73
CA ILE A 133 -11.01 3.84 -14.27
C ILE A 133 -11.94 2.64 -14.05
N LEU A 134 -12.50 2.49 -12.86
CA LEU A 134 -13.43 1.39 -12.57
C LEU A 134 -14.68 1.43 -13.46
N SER A 135 -15.09 2.61 -13.93
CA SER A 135 -16.21 2.74 -14.85
C SER A 135 -15.90 2.33 -16.31
N ARG A 136 -14.62 2.11 -16.65
CA ARG A 136 -14.18 1.98 -18.05
C ARG A 136 -13.21 0.83 -18.33
N TYR A 137 -12.48 0.36 -17.31
CA TYR A 137 -11.42 -0.64 -17.44
C TYR A 137 -11.63 -1.78 -16.45
N GLU A 138 -12.65 -2.61 -16.71
CA GLU A 138 -13.06 -3.73 -15.83
C GLU A 138 -11.98 -4.78 -15.59
N GLN A 139 -10.99 -4.88 -16.49
CA GLN A 139 -9.86 -5.80 -16.31
C GLN A 139 -8.87 -5.36 -15.23
N PHE A 140 -8.99 -4.14 -14.69
CA PHE A 140 -8.16 -3.65 -13.61
C PHE A 140 -8.94 -3.61 -12.29
N ASP A 141 -8.29 -4.09 -11.24
CA ASP A 141 -8.75 -3.95 -9.87
C ASP A 141 -8.03 -2.76 -9.23
N LEU A 142 -8.83 -1.75 -8.84
CA LEU A 142 -8.38 -0.52 -8.23
C LEU A 142 -8.97 -0.35 -6.84
N THR A 143 -8.08 -0.01 -5.94
CA THR A 143 -8.32 -0.08 -4.50
C THR A 143 -8.21 1.33 -3.93
N PHE A 144 -8.99 1.69 -2.92
CA PHE A 144 -9.02 3.08 -2.45
C PHE A 144 -7.69 3.44 -1.78
N GLN A 145 -6.99 4.45 -2.31
CA GLN A 145 -5.64 4.82 -1.89
C GLN A 145 -5.56 6.29 -1.49
N PRO A 146 -6.06 6.66 -0.30
CA PRO A 146 -6.03 8.05 0.15
C PRO A 146 -4.61 8.52 0.52
N GLY A 147 -3.59 7.66 0.53
CA GLY A 147 -2.23 8.03 0.92
C GLY A 147 -1.62 9.18 0.09
N GLY A 148 -0.60 9.84 0.67
CA GLY A 148 0.08 11.00 0.08
C GLY A 148 0.96 10.71 -1.14
N ASP A 149 1.11 9.44 -1.51
CA ASP A 149 1.89 9.04 -2.69
C ASP A 149 1.35 9.67 -3.96
N ARG A 150 2.21 10.29 -4.78
CA ARG A 150 1.80 10.82 -6.08
C ARG A 150 1.81 9.73 -7.17
N ALA A 151 1.24 8.59 -6.82
CA ALA A 151 1.08 7.43 -7.67
C ALA A 151 -0.23 6.70 -7.32
N TYR A 152 -0.67 5.85 -8.25
CA TYR A 152 -1.77 4.92 -8.06
C TYR A 152 -1.32 3.49 -8.33
N TYR A 153 -1.50 2.62 -7.36
CA TYR A 153 -1.19 1.19 -7.47
C TYR A 153 -2.44 0.42 -7.89
N PHE A 154 -2.32 -0.54 -8.78
CA PHE A 154 -3.46 -1.36 -9.22
C PHE A 154 -2.97 -2.68 -9.77
N LYS A 155 -3.86 -3.61 -10.08
CA LYS A 155 -3.50 -4.90 -10.66
C LYS A 155 -4.48 -5.26 -11.76
N ALA A 156 -4.06 -6.09 -12.70
CA ALA A 156 -5.06 -6.79 -13.51
C ALA A 156 -5.74 -7.86 -12.64
N VAL A 157 -7.01 -8.16 -12.93
CA VAL A 157 -7.81 -9.13 -12.17
C VAL A 157 -7.18 -10.54 -12.15
N ASP A 158 -6.37 -10.88 -13.15
CA ASP A 158 -5.69 -12.17 -13.32
C ASP A 158 -4.23 -12.18 -12.86
N PHE A 159 -3.75 -11.12 -12.21
CA PHE A 159 -2.36 -11.06 -11.74
C PHE A 159 -2.11 -12.00 -10.55
N PRO A 160 -0.99 -12.75 -10.56
CA PRO A 160 -0.56 -13.51 -9.40
C PRO A 160 -0.07 -12.56 -8.31
N THR A 161 -0.03 -13.08 -7.07
CA THR A 161 0.59 -12.39 -5.95
C THR A 161 2.02 -11.94 -6.32
N TYR A 162 2.41 -10.76 -5.82
CA TYR A 162 3.72 -10.13 -6.06
C TYR A 162 3.94 -9.57 -7.48
N MET A 163 2.88 -9.39 -8.26
CA MET A 163 2.87 -8.53 -9.45
C MET A 163 1.85 -7.40 -9.28
N ARG A 164 2.22 -6.19 -9.69
CA ARG A 164 1.30 -5.03 -9.67
C ARG A 164 1.66 -3.99 -10.71
N LEU A 165 0.70 -3.17 -11.07
CA LEU A 165 0.86 -1.98 -11.89
C LEU A 165 0.94 -0.74 -11.02
N VAL A 166 1.72 0.23 -11.46
CA VAL A 166 1.87 1.53 -10.80
C VAL A 166 1.80 2.63 -11.86
N HIS A 167 0.84 3.54 -11.73
CA HIS A 167 0.85 4.79 -12.48
C HIS A 167 1.45 5.88 -11.59
N ARG A 168 2.67 6.33 -11.90
CA ARG A 168 3.33 7.43 -11.19
C ARG A 168 3.02 8.75 -11.89
N PHE A 169 2.24 9.59 -11.22
CA PHE A 169 1.76 10.85 -11.81
C PHE A 169 2.89 11.86 -12.02
N THR A 170 3.87 11.93 -11.11
CA THR A 170 4.98 12.90 -11.19
C THR A 170 5.95 12.61 -12.32
N ASN A 171 6.16 11.33 -12.63
CA ASN A 171 7.16 10.90 -13.60
C ASN A 171 6.54 10.60 -14.96
N SER A 172 5.20 10.67 -15.07
CA SER A 172 4.44 10.32 -16.27
C SER A 172 4.83 8.92 -16.77
N THR A 173 4.79 7.94 -15.86
CA THR A 173 5.15 6.55 -16.15
C THR A 173 4.11 5.57 -15.66
N VAL A 174 3.93 4.49 -16.41
CA VAL A 174 3.28 3.28 -15.93
C VAL A 174 4.30 2.16 -15.85
N SER A 175 4.27 1.41 -14.77
CA SER A 175 5.23 0.34 -14.50
C SER A 175 4.51 -0.95 -14.13
N LEU A 176 4.98 -2.07 -14.64
CA LEU A 176 4.68 -3.41 -14.17
C LEU A 176 5.79 -3.84 -13.23
N VAL A 177 5.45 -3.97 -11.95
CA VAL A 177 6.39 -4.28 -10.86
C VAL A 177 6.33 -5.76 -10.55
N TYR A 178 7.51 -6.37 -10.52
CA TYR A 178 7.78 -7.75 -10.16
C TYR A 178 8.51 -7.79 -8.81
N GLU A 179 7.93 -8.50 -7.85
CA GLU A 179 8.47 -8.62 -6.49
C GLU A 179 8.69 -10.09 -6.10
N GLY A 180 9.47 -10.32 -5.05
CA GLY A 180 9.75 -11.68 -4.55
C GLY A 180 10.36 -12.56 -5.63
N ARG A 181 9.83 -13.78 -5.79
CA ARG A 181 10.31 -14.75 -6.79
C ARG A 181 10.26 -14.23 -8.23
N TRP A 182 9.33 -13.33 -8.55
CA TRP A 182 9.18 -12.82 -9.91
C TRP A 182 10.32 -11.90 -10.34
N LYS A 183 11.05 -11.30 -9.38
CA LYS A 183 12.14 -10.37 -9.67
C LYS A 183 13.23 -11.01 -10.54
N GLU A 184 13.68 -12.18 -10.15
CA GLU A 184 14.78 -12.90 -10.82
C GLU A 184 14.32 -13.41 -12.19
N ILE A 185 13.12 -13.97 -12.24
CA ILE A 185 12.52 -14.48 -13.48
C ILE A 185 12.30 -13.34 -14.48
N ALA A 186 11.80 -12.19 -14.03
CA ALA A 186 11.60 -11.02 -14.88
C ALA A 186 12.93 -10.49 -15.44
N SER A 187 13.97 -10.44 -14.60
CA SER A 187 15.31 -9.98 -15.04
C SER A 187 15.88 -10.87 -16.15
N ALA A 188 15.61 -12.17 -16.11
CA ALA A 188 16.06 -13.11 -17.15
C ALA A 188 15.14 -13.12 -18.38
N ALA A 189 13.82 -13.12 -18.18
CA ALA A 189 12.84 -13.27 -19.25
C ALA A 189 12.61 -12.01 -20.08
N LEU A 190 12.92 -10.83 -19.53
CA LEU A 190 12.71 -9.52 -20.18
C LEU A 190 14.00 -9.00 -20.83
N ALA A 191 14.78 -9.86 -21.47
CA ALA A 191 16.01 -9.48 -22.16
C ALA A 191 15.75 -8.72 -23.48
N ASP A 192 14.64 -9.02 -24.16
CA ASP A 192 14.24 -8.40 -25.43
C ASP A 192 12.92 -7.63 -25.23
N ILE A 193 13.03 -6.38 -24.81
CA ILE A 193 11.89 -5.47 -24.61
C ILE A 193 11.90 -4.37 -25.68
N PRO A 194 10.72 -3.83 -26.06
CA PRO A 194 10.63 -2.72 -26.99
C PRO A 194 11.46 -1.53 -26.52
N SER A 195 12.06 -0.78 -27.45
CA SER A 195 12.88 0.41 -27.13
C SER A 195 12.12 1.54 -26.42
N SER A 196 10.78 1.49 -26.43
CA SER A 196 9.90 2.38 -25.67
C SER A 196 9.70 1.98 -24.19
N MET A 197 10.35 0.91 -23.75
CA MET A 197 10.30 0.38 -22.39
C MET A 197 11.70 0.19 -21.83
N TRP A 198 11.84 0.21 -20.51
CA TRP A 198 13.10 -0.08 -19.83
C TRP A 198 12.85 -0.80 -18.49
N LEU A 199 13.88 -1.47 -17.99
CA LEU A 199 13.86 -2.07 -16.65
C LEU A 199 14.47 -1.12 -15.63
N GLU A 200 13.77 -0.93 -14.51
CA GLU A 200 14.30 -0.29 -13.31
C GLU A 200 14.53 -1.36 -12.24
N HIS A 201 15.77 -1.45 -11.75
CA HIS A 201 16.15 -2.41 -10.73
C HIS A 201 16.18 -1.72 -9.36
N HIS A 202 15.49 -2.32 -8.40
CA HIS A 202 15.53 -1.94 -7.00
C HIS A 202 15.94 -3.13 -6.14
N ASP A 203 16.26 -2.88 -4.87
CA ASP A 203 16.73 -3.92 -3.94
C ASP A 203 15.78 -5.11 -3.86
N ARG A 204 14.46 -4.85 -3.83
CA ARG A 204 13.42 -5.89 -3.66
C ARG A 204 12.55 -6.13 -4.88
N THR A 205 12.65 -5.29 -5.91
CA THR A 205 11.73 -5.33 -7.05
C THR A 205 12.46 -5.05 -8.35
N VAL A 206 11.84 -5.47 -9.46
CA VAL A 206 12.19 -5.01 -10.81
C VAL A 206 10.93 -4.46 -11.44
N ALA A 207 11.02 -3.33 -12.12
CA ALA A 207 9.89 -2.70 -12.78
C ALA A 207 10.15 -2.59 -14.28
N LEU A 208 9.24 -3.13 -15.09
CA LEU A 208 9.18 -2.82 -16.52
C LEU A 208 8.38 -1.54 -16.70
N VAL A 209 9.03 -0.49 -17.18
CA VAL A 209 8.50 0.87 -17.20
C VAL A 209 8.28 1.34 -18.62
N THR A 210 7.20 2.10 -18.82
CA THR A 210 6.93 2.84 -20.06
C THR A 210 6.41 4.24 -19.75
N LYS A 211 6.63 5.17 -20.68
CA LYS A 211 6.16 6.56 -20.55
C LYS A 211 4.66 6.67 -20.86
N THR A 212 4.04 7.65 -20.24
CA THR A 212 2.67 8.10 -20.52
C THR A 212 2.61 9.63 -20.51
N ASP A 213 1.42 10.19 -20.71
CA ASP A 213 1.18 11.61 -20.66
C ASP A 213 1.23 12.12 -19.21
N ALA A 214 1.54 13.41 -19.05
CA ALA A 214 1.56 14.03 -17.73
C ALA A 214 0.16 14.10 -17.10
N ILE A 215 0.13 13.94 -15.78
CA ILE A 215 -1.06 14.07 -14.95
C ILE A 215 -0.84 15.22 -13.96
N ASP A 216 -1.69 16.24 -14.05
CA ASP A 216 -1.80 17.31 -13.08
C ASP A 216 -2.75 16.89 -11.95
N ILE A 217 -2.18 16.45 -10.83
CA ILE A 217 -2.94 16.03 -9.64
C ILE A 217 -3.76 17.15 -8.99
N THR A 218 -3.57 18.41 -9.40
CA THR A 218 -4.34 19.57 -8.92
C THR A 218 -5.54 19.90 -9.80
N ALA A 219 -5.58 19.36 -11.02
CA ALA A 219 -6.67 19.57 -11.96
C ALA A 219 -7.74 18.46 -11.86
N PRO A 220 -9.03 18.76 -12.16
CA PRO A 220 -10.09 17.76 -12.19
C PRO A 220 -9.82 16.63 -13.21
N VAL A 221 -10.24 15.41 -12.87
CA VAL A 221 -10.09 14.21 -13.71
C VAL A 221 -10.80 14.36 -15.06
N GLU A 222 -11.92 15.09 -15.10
CA GLU A 222 -12.70 15.34 -16.32
C GLU A 222 -11.88 16.05 -17.40
N LYS A 223 -10.92 16.89 -17.01
CA LYS A 223 -10.04 17.62 -17.94
C LYS A 223 -8.88 16.77 -18.44
N GLN A 224 -8.66 15.59 -17.84
CA GLN A 224 -7.46 14.78 -18.04
C GLN A 224 -7.76 13.36 -18.51
N LYS A 225 -9.03 13.06 -18.84
CA LYS A 225 -9.47 11.73 -19.30
C LYS A 225 -8.58 11.13 -20.38
N ARG A 226 -8.16 11.94 -21.36
CA ARG A 226 -7.27 11.49 -22.44
C ARG A 226 -5.92 10.98 -21.91
N SER A 227 -5.28 11.72 -21.01
CA SER A 227 -4.00 11.34 -20.41
C SER A 227 -4.14 10.11 -19.51
N ILE A 228 -5.26 10.00 -18.78
CA ILE A 228 -5.58 8.82 -17.97
C ILE A 228 -5.81 7.59 -18.88
N ASP A 229 -6.54 7.76 -19.98
CA ASP A 229 -6.77 6.70 -20.95
C ASP A 229 -5.45 6.23 -21.58
N ALA A 230 -4.57 7.15 -21.97
CA ALA A 230 -3.23 6.82 -22.48
C ALA A 230 -2.38 6.05 -21.45
N ALA A 231 -2.52 6.36 -20.16
CA ALA A 231 -1.87 5.59 -19.09
C ALA A 231 -2.48 4.18 -18.95
N MET A 232 -3.80 4.03 -19.08
CA MET A 232 -4.44 2.70 -19.01
C MET A 232 -4.13 1.84 -20.24
N GLU A 233 -4.04 2.44 -21.42
CA GLU A 233 -3.53 1.75 -22.61
C GLU A 233 -2.06 1.33 -22.45
N ALA A 234 -1.23 2.17 -21.83
CA ALA A 234 0.14 1.80 -21.48
C ALA A 234 0.17 0.62 -20.50
N ALA A 235 -0.70 0.62 -19.49
CA ALA A 235 -0.86 -0.49 -18.56
C ALA A 235 -1.27 -1.79 -19.28
N GLN A 236 -2.21 -1.70 -20.22
CA GLN A 236 -2.62 -2.85 -21.05
C GLN A 236 -1.48 -3.40 -21.90
N ARG A 237 -0.62 -2.54 -22.47
CA ARG A 237 0.57 -2.96 -23.22
C ARG A 237 1.60 -3.70 -22.36
N LEU A 238 1.58 -3.52 -21.03
CA LEU A 238 2.46 -4.23 -20.11
C LEU A 238 1.93 -5.64 -19.74
N LEU A 239 0.63 -5.91 -19.88
CA LEU A 239 0.02 -7.19 -19.49
C LEU A 239 0.63 -8.43 -20.18
N PRO A 240 0.98 -8.40 -21.48
CA PRO A 240 1.65 -9.52 -22.12
C PRO A 240 2.97 -9.90 -21.46
N PHE A 241 3.70 -8.95 -20.87
CA PHE A 241 4.97 -9.20 -20.18
C PHE A 241 4.77 -9.85 -18.82
N ALA A 242 3.64 -9.60 -18.14
CA ALA A 242 3.27 -10.37 -16.95
C ALA A 242 3.10 -11.86 -17.31
N LYS A 243 2.38 -12.14 -18.41
CA LYS A 243 2.17 -13.52 -18.91
C LYS A 243 3.45 -14.17 -19.38
N LEU A 244 4.35 -13.42 -20.01
CA LEU A 244 5.68 -13.90 -20.41
C LEU A 244 6.50 -14.37 -19.21
N VAL A 245 6.58 -13.55 -18.15
CA VAL A 245 7.30 -13.88 -16.92
C VAL A 245 6.66 -15.09 -16.21
N GLN A 246 5.33 -15.18 -16.19
CA GLN A 246 4.63 -16.35 -15.64
C GLN A 246 4.98 -17.64 -16.38
N ARG A 247 5.00 -17.61 -17.72
CA ARG A 247 5.37 -18.80 -18.53
C ARG A 247 6.81 -19.21 -18.33
N ALA A 248 7.72 -18.24 -18.17
CA ALA A 248 9.11 -18.52 -17.88
C ALA A 248 9.27 -19.29 -16.55
N GLN A 249 8.46 -18.99 -15.53
CA GLN A 249 8.44 -19.77 -14.29
C GLN A 249 8.02 -21.22 -14.50
N SER A 250 6.96 -21.47 -15.29
CA SER A 250 6.47 -22.82 -15.55
C SER A 250 7.46 -23.71 -16.30
N ASN A 251 8.49 -23.14 -16.93
CA ASN A 251 9.56 -23.89 -17.60
C ASN A 251 10.75 -24.19 -16.68
N LEU A 252 10.77 -23.62 -15.47
CA LEU A 252 11.80 -23.85 -14.45
C LEU A 252 11.39 -24.93 -13.43
N GLU A 253 10.11 -25.33 -13.42
CA GLU A 253 9.51 -26.38 -12.59
C GLU A 253 9.37 -27.69 -13.37
#